data_AF-A0A358RM09-F1
#
_entry.id   AF-A0A358RM09-F1
#
_cell.length_a   1.000
_cell.length_b   1.000
_cell.length_c   1.000
_cell.angle_alpha   90.00
_cell.angle_beta   90.00
_cell.angle_gamma   90.00
#
_symmetry.space_group_name_H-M   'P 1'
#
loop_
_entity.id
_entity.type
_entity.pdbx_description
1 polymer ?
#
loop_
_entity_poly.entity_id
_entity_poly.type
_entity_poly.pdbx_seq_one_letter_code
_entity_poly.pdbx_strand_id
1 'polypeptide(L)'
;ENVAIGGGMLREDEQEILYELGGRWNGDRLCGFYSDLDLSEKENLLFDKPERPDYCAWWYCCMPIGVIDRHGLPLPLFIKNDDVEYGVRCNELDRTFLNGVGVYHSPFEAKYNASLEYYIRRNELISNCYTTKRSGLKYFWKLVRCVGIQLVQQRYFAIPYSVKGYDDFLKGADYLATLDAEKLNSDLRKGMPKIYTKVELEDMGYDLTNIYKSKPRSEFLQTITLNGYLIPKFLCSKQSREVRIIDSTDCPPRDFFTSRKTLQYNPLSQIGFFTEEKFSKVIKAGFMLVGKAFKMLVEYNRAKKSFVRKQKYLTSFEFWSKKLGLDD
;
A
#
# COMPACT_ATOMS: atom_id res chain seq x y z
N GLU A 1 -31.94 4.69 -9.49
CA GLU A 1 -31.90 5.03 -8.05
C GLU A 1 -30.80 4.31 -7.27
N ASN A 2 -30.24 3.18 -7.75
CA ASN A 2 -29.18 2.43 -7.05
C ASN A 2 -27.87 2.33 -7.88
N VAL A 3 -27.48 3.43 -8.54
CA VAL A 3 -26.29 3.49 -9.41
C VAL A 3 -25.29 4.48 -8.82
N ALA A 4 -24.06 4.03 -8.61
CA ALA A 4 -22.90 4.88 -8.36
C ALA A 4 -22.20 5.20 -9.69
N ILE A 5 -21.77 6.45 -9.84
CA ILE A 5 -21.05 6.94 -11.02
C ILE A 5 -19.60 7.19 -10.61
N GLY A 6 -18.68 6.40 -11.16
CA GLY A 6 -17.24 6.61 -11.00
C GLY A 6 -16.65 7.40 -12.16
N GLY A 7 -15.51 8.05 -11.91
CA GLY A 7 -14.70 8.73 -12.92
C GLY A 7 -13.29 8.13 -12.96
N GLY A 8 -12.66 8.17 -14.13
CA GLY A 8 -11.28 7.71 -14.30
C GLY A 8 -10.28 8.64 -13.61
N MET A 9 -9.21 8.09 -13.07
CA MET A 9 -8.05 8.88 -12.65
C MET A 9 -7.05 8.96 -13.79
N LEU A 10 -6.82 10.15 -14.32
CA LEU A 10 -5.73 10.41 -15.26
C LEU A 10 -4.48 10.86 -14.49
N ARG A 11 -3.32 10.54 -15.05
CA ARG A 11 -2.04 10.94 -14.46
C ARG A 11 -1.75 12.42 -14.73
N GLU A 12 -1.30 13.16 -13.72
CA GLU A 12 -0.87 14.57 -13.90
C GLU A 12 0.43 14.70 -14.70
N ASP A 13 1.33 13.71 -14.58
CA ASP A 13 2.64 13.68 -15.25
C ASP A 13 2.57 13.19 -16.69
N GLU A 14 1.59 12.35 -17.02
CA GLU A 14 1.32 11.81 -18.36
C GLU A 14 -0.19 11.89 -18.62
N GLN A 15 -0.67 13.04 -19.08
CA GLN A 15 -2.10 13.39 -19.11
C GLN A 15 -2.96 12.53 -20.07
N GLU A 16 -2.31 11.81 -20.96
CA GLU A 16 -2.87 10.81 -21.85
C GLU A 16 -3.10 9.45 -21.16
N ILE A 17 -2.52 9.20 -19.98
CA ILE A 17 -2.60 7.91 -19.31
C ILE A 17 -3.74 7.88 -18.28
N LEU A 18 -4.68 6.95 -18.49
CA LEU A 18 -5.67 6.53 -17.50
C LEU A 18 -5.02 5.55 -16.52
N TYR A 19 -4.84 5.97 -15.26
CA TYR A 19 -4.30 5.11 -14.21
C TYR A 19 -5.27 4.01 -13.80
N GLU A 20 -6.54 4.35 -13.56
CA GLU A 20 -7.57 3.39 -13.15
C GLU A 20 -8.96 3.98 -13.41
N LEU A 21 -9.85 3.17 -13.99
CA LEU A 21 -11.26 3.54 -14.11
C LEU A 21 -12.05 3.18 -12.84
N GLY A 22 -11.82 1.99 -12.30
CA GLY A 22 -12.32 1.46 -11.04
C GLY A 22 -11.69 0.08 -10.82
N GLY A 23 -12.15 -0.72 -9.86
CA GLY A 23 -11.45 -1.99 -9.64
C GLY A 23 -12.24 -3.07 -8.91
N ARG A 24 -11.58 -4.23 -8.81
CA ARG A 24 -12.01 -5.38 -8.02
C ARG A 24 -11.15 -5.56 -6.79
N TRP A 25 -11.76 -6.03 -5.71
CA TRP A 25 -11.11 -6.39 -4.46
C TRP A 25 -11.34 -7.86 -4.15
N ASN A 26 -10.33 -8.69 -4.43
CA ASN A 26 -10.44 -10.14 -4.19
C ASN A 26 -10.11 -10.56 -2.73
N GLY A 27 -9.91 -9.59 -1.84
CA GLY A 27 -9.45 -9.83 -0.47
C GLY A 27 -7.94 -9.99 -0.31
N ASP A 28 -7.18 -9.87 -1.39
CA ASP A 28 -5.71 -9.88 -1.41
C ASP A 28 -5.17 -8.65 -2.13
N ARG A 29 -5.60 -8.45 -3.35
CA ARG A 29 -5.05 -7.43 -4.23
C ARG A 29 -6.20 -6.65 -4.81
N LEU A 30 -5.93 -5.36 -4.92
CA LEU A 30 -6.69 -4.45 -5.72
C LEU A 30 -6.30 -4.73 -7.17
N CYS A 31 -7.31 -4.97 -8.00
CA CYS A 31 -7.15 -5.16 -9.44
C CYS A 31 -7.87 -4.00 -10.12
N GLY A 32 -7.11 -2.97 -10.51
CA GLY A 32 -7.63 -1.86 -11.30
C GLY A 32 -8.08 -2.33 -12.67
N PHE A 33 -9.13 -1.70 -13.18
CA PHE A 33 -9.63 -1.85 -14.53
C PHE A 33 -9.02 -0.77 -15.41
N TYR A 34 -8.56 -1.19 -16.59
CA TYR A 34 -7.90 -0.33 -17.57
C TYR A 34 -6.68 0.39 -16.96
N SER A 35 -5.87 -0.35 -16.20
CA SER A 35 -4.72 0.20 -15.49
C SER A 35 -3.63 0.66 -16.45
N ASP A 36 -3.14 1.89 -16.23
CA ASP A 36 -2.10 2.56 -17.03
C ASP A 36 -2.36 2.47 -18.55
N LEU A 37 -3.60 2.77 -18.95
CA LEU A 37 -4.03 2.74 -20.34
C LEU A 37 -3.80 4.07 -21.06
N ASP A 38 -3.15 4.02 -22.22
CA ASP A 38 -2.90 5.18 -23.07
C ASP A 38 -4.15 5.59 -23.86
N LEU A 39 -4.72 6.75 -23.53
CA LEU A 39 -5.91 7.31 -24.19
C LEU A 39 -5.58 8.09 -25.48
N SER A 40 -4.31 8.23 -25.86
CA SER A 40 -3.95 8.81 -27.17
C SER A 40 -4.31 7.87 -28.32
N GLU A 41 -4.41 6.57 -28.04
CA GLU A 41 -4.82 5.53 -28.98
C GLU A 41 -6.34 5.48 -29.12
N LYS A 42 -6.83 5.56 -30.37
CA LYS A 42 -8.28 5.64 -30.66
C LYS A 42 -9.05 4.43 -30.13
N GLU A 43 -8.45 3.26 -30.21
CA GLU A 43 -9.02 1.99 -29.75
C GLU A 43 -9.27 2.00 -28.24
N ASN A 44 -8.48 2.77 -27.49
CA ASN A 44 -8.58 2.89 -26.03
C ASN A 44 -9.65 3.90 -25.59
N LEU A 45 -10.24 4.68 -26.50
CA LEU A 45 -11.31 5.64 -26.18
C LEU A 45 -12.71 4.99 -26.10
N LEU A 46 -12.87 3.81 -26.70
CA LEU A 46 -14.15 3.11 -26.82
C LEU A 46 -14.18 1.94 -25.82
N PHE A 47 -14.35 2.25 -24.54
CA PHE A 47 -14.60 1.23 -23.53
C PHE A 47 -15.99 0.63 -23.69
N ASP A 48 -16.07 -0.62 -24.09
CA ASP A 48 -17.25 -1.46 -23.87
C ASP A 48 -17.00 -2.24 -22.58
N LYS A 49 -17.90 -2.17 -21.60
CA LYS A 49 -17.60 -2.65 -20.24
C LYS A 49 -18.30 -3.99 -19.95
N PRO A 50 -17.61 -5.15 -20.00
CA PRO A 50 -18.23 -6.43 -19.68
C PRO A 50 -18.17 -6.77 -18.17
N GLU A 51 -17.30 -6.13 -17.38
CA GLU A 51 -17.02 -6.52 -16.00
C GLU A 51 -17.55 -5.54 -14.93
N ARG A 52 -18.33 -6.07 -13.98
CA ARG A 52 -18.80 -5.33 -12.79
C ARG A 52 -17.63 -5.07 -11.82
N PRO A 53 -17.34 -3.81 -11.43
CA PRO A 53 -16.36 -3.50 -10.41
C PRO A 53 -16.94 -3.60 -8.99
N ASP A 54 -16.05 -3.83 -8.04
CA ASP A 54 -16.39 -3.92 -6.61
C ASP A 54 -16.39 -2.55 -5.93
N TYR A 55 -15.63 -1.57 -6.46
CA TYR A 55 -15.60 -0.20 -5.93
C TYR A 55 -15.34 0.83 -7.03
N CYS A 56 -15.67 2.08 -6.72
CA CYS A 56 -15.20 3.28 -7.42
C CYS A 56 -14.34 4.04 -6.41
N ALA A 57 -13.11 4.39 -6.77
CA ALA A 57 -12.27 5.16 -5.87
C ALA A 57 -12.78 6.60 -5.71
N TRP A 58 -12.44 7.23 -4.60
CA TRP A 58 -13.01 8.52 -4.21
C TRP A 58 -12.31 9.75 -4.77
N TRP A 59 -11.43 9.60 -5.76
CA TRP A 59 -11.00 10.74 -6.59
C TRP A 59 -12.17 11.30 -7.41
N TYR A 60 -13.11 10.44 -7.82
CA TYR A 60 -14.39 10.82 -8.41
C TYR A 60 -15.41 9.69 -8.22
N CYS A 61 -16.37 9.88 -7.32
CA CYS A 61 -17.43 8.91 -7.06
C CYS A 61 -18.70 9.63 -6.60
N CYS A 62 -19.76 9.54 -7.40
CA CYS A 62 -21.10 9.99 -7.03
C CYS A 62 -21.94 8.79 -6.60
N MET A 63 -22.48 8.83 -5.38
CA MET A 63 -23.33 7.76 -4.84
C MET A 63 -24.69 8.33 -4.44
N PRO A 64 -25.79 7.57 -4.59
CA PRO A 64 -27.09 7.99 -4.08
C PRO A 64 -27.03 8.18 -2.55
N ILE A 65 -27.61 9.26 -2.02
CA ILE A 65 -27.52 9.56 -0.59
C ILE A 65 -28.12 8.45 0.29
N GLY A 66 -29.17 7.77 -0.19
CA GLY A 66 -29.80 6.66 0.53
C GLY A 66 -28.92 5.42 0.72
N VAL A 67 -27.73 5.36 0.11
CA VAL A 67 -26.70 4.36 0.42
C VAL A 67 -26.27 4.49 1.88
N ILE A 68 -26.19 5.73 2.40
CA ILE A 68 -25.80 5.99 3.79
C ILE A 68 -26.86 5.43 4.75
N ASP A 69 -28.15 5.56 4.43
CA ASP A 69 -29.23 5.01 5.27
C ASP A 69 -29.20 3.47 5.33
N ARG A 70 -28.84 2.83 4.21
CA ARG A 70 -28.78 1.36 4.10
C ARG A 70 -27.52 0.75 4.70
N HIS A 71 -26.36 1.37 4.47
CA HIS A 71 -25.05 0.79 4.78
C HIS A 71 -24.31 1.52 5.90
N GLY A 72 -24.73 2.72 6.28
CA GLY A 72 -24.02 3.61 7.20
C GLY A 72 -22.91 4.39 6.51
N LEU A 73 -22.19 5.20 7.28
CA LEU A 73 -21.03 5.97 6.88
C LEU A 73 -19.80 5.07 6.64
N PRO A 74 -18.72 5.61 6.04
CA PRO A 74 -17.43 4.92 5.99
C PRO A 74 -16.92 4.47 7.35
N LEU A 75 -16.10 3.42 7.38
CA LEU A 75 -15.37 3.07 8.60
C LEU A 75 -14.39 4.20 8.96
N PRO A 76 -14.03 4.38 10.25
CA PRO A 76 -13.07 5.39 10.71
C PRO A 76 -11.62 5.02 10.38
N LEU A 77 -11.36 4.81 9.09
CA LEU A 77 -10.04 4.61 8.54
C LEU A 77 -9.50 5.98 8.15
N PHE A 78 -8.31 6.33 8.63
CA PHE A 78 -7.75 7.67 8.39
C PHE A 78 -7.46 7.93 6.92
N ILE A 79 -6.73 7.00 6.28
CA ILE A 79 -6.36 7.01 4.86
C ILE A 79 -6.20 5.57 4.39
N LYS A 80 -6.44 5.34 3.10
CA LYS A 80 -6.30 4.07 2.36
C LYS A 80 -7.40 3.06 2.66
N ASN A 81 -7.91 2.45 1.59
CA ASN A 81 -8.81 1.29 1.60
C ASN A 81 -10.21 1.55 2.18
N ASP A 82 -10.51 2.80 2.50
CA ASP A 82 -11.81 3.32 2.91
C ASP A 82 -12.83 3.29 1.77
N ASP A 83 -12.42 3.77 0.60
CA ASP A 83 -13.17 3.68 -0.66
C ASP A 83 -13.44 2.23 -1.09
N VAL A 84 -12.42 1.38 -1.03
CA VAL A 84 -12.53 -0.06 -1.34
C VAL A 84 -13.45 -0.75 -0.36
N GLU A 85 -13.32 -0.51 0.95
CA GLU A 85 -14.20 -1.09 1.95
C GLU A 85 -15.65 -0.69 1.71
N TYR A 86 -15.89 0.61 1.50
CA TYR A 86 -17.24 1.13 1.31
C TYR A 86 -17.88 0.56 0.04
N GLY A 87 -17.11 0.49 -1.05
CA GLY A 87 -17.55 -0.11 -2.30
C GLY A 87 -17.96 -1.57 -2.12
N VAL A 88 -17.09 -2.40 -1.53
CA VAL A 88 -17.39 -3.82 -1.33
C VAL A 88 -18.54 -4.02 -0.33
N ARG A 89 -18.70 -3.14 0.67
CA ARG A 89 -19.83 -3.17 1.60
C ARG A 89 -21.16 -2.81 0.93
N CYS A 90 -21.16 -1.85 0.00
CA CYS A 90 -22.32 -1.44 -0.79
C CYS A 90 -22.36 -2.23 -2.12
N ASN A 91 -22.23 -3.55 -2.05
CA ASN A 91 -22.09 -4.40 -3.23
C ASN A 91 -23.34 -4.44 -4.12
N GLU A 92 -24.49 -4.03 -3.60
CA GLU A 92 -25.77 -3.96 -4.31
C GLU A 92 -25.81 -2.81 -5.31
N LEU A 93 -24.94 -1.80 -5.16
CA LEU A 93 -24.84 -0.71 -6.11
C LEU A 93 -24.38 -1.22 -7.47
N ASP A 94 -25.10 -0.79 -8.50
CA ASP A 94 -24.58 -0.83 -9.85
C ASP A 94 -23.57 0.31 -10.01
N ARG A 95 -22.47 0.03 -10.71
CA ARG A 95 -21.37 0.99 -10.88
C ARG A 95 -21.14 1.23 -12.34
N THR A 96 -21.41 2.46 -12.76
CA THR A 96 -21.18 2.90 -14.13
C THR A 96 -20.07 3.93 -14.18
N PHE A 97 -19.41 4.02 -15.33
CA PHE A 97 -18.30 4.92 -15.59
C PHE A 97 -18.57 5.57 -16.93
N LEU A 98 -18.39 6.87 -16.99
CA LEU A 98 -18.70 7.66 -18.17
C LEU A 98 -17.40 7.99 -18.88
N ASN A 99 -17.30 7.66 -20.17
CA ASN A 99 -16.17 8.08 -21.00
C ASN A 99 -16.08 9.61 -20.97
N GLY A 100 -14.86 10.13 -20.83
CA GLY A 100 -14.62 11.56 -20.72
C GLY A 100 -14.89 12.17 -19.34
N VAL A 101 -15.32 11.37 -18.34
CA VAL A 101 -15.42 11.83 -16.94
C VAL A 101 -14.25 11.27 -16.15
N GLY A 102 -13.38 12.17 -15.70
CA GLY A 102 -12.23 11.83 -14.88
C GLY A 102 -11.58 13.05 -14.26
N VAL A 103 -10.55 12.82 -13.46
CA VAL A 103 -9.75 13.86 -12.81
C VAL A 103 -8.28 13.61 -13.05
N TYR A 104 -7.51 14.68 -13.24
CA TYR A 104 -6.06 14.62 -13.15
C TYR A 104 -5.66 14.51 -11.69
N HIS A 105 -4.78 13.56 -11.39
CA HIS A 105 -4.26 13.36 -10.05
C HIS A 105 -2.78 12.97 -10.10
N SER A 106 -2.00 13.43 -9.11
CA SER A 106 -0.58 13.08 -9.07
C SER A 106 -0.40 11.56 -8.91
N PRO A 107 0.58 10.96 -9.60
CA PRO A 107 0.83 9.53 -9.55
C PRO A 107 1.24 9.10 -8.13
N PHE A 108 0.85 7.87 -7.75
CA PHE A 108 1.12 7.36 -6.41
C PHE A 108 2.62 7.11 -6.19
N GLU A 109 3.35 6.76 -7.24
CA GLU A 109 4.79 6.48 -7.21
C GLU A 109 5.61 7.73 -6.86
N ALA A 110 5.12 8.93 -7.20
CA ALA A 110 5.79 10.18 -6.83
C ALA A 110 5.77 10.44 -5.31
N LYS A 111 4.77 9.90 -4.60
CA LYS A 111 4.49 10.19 -3.18
C LYS A 111 4.91 9.04 -2.25
N TYR A 112 6.05 8.41 -2.51
CA TYR A 112 6.53 7.31 -1.65
C TYR A 112 6.62 7.71 -0.18
N ASN A 113 5.95 6.95 0.67
CA ASN A 113 6.01 7.13 2.12
C ASN A 113 5.80 5.79 2.82
N ALA A 114 6.85 5.27 3.47
CA ALA A 114 6.80 3.97 4.14
C ALA A 114 5.79 3.91 5.30
N SER A 115 5.44 5.05 5.91
CA SER A 115 4.40 5.07 6.95
C SER A 115 3.03 4.62 6.42
N LEU A 116 2.77 4.75 5.12
CA LEU A 116 1.53 4.26 4.50
C LEU A 116 1.37 2.75 4.60
N GLU A 117 2.46 1.97 4.73
CA GLU A 117 2.37 0.53 4.96
C GLU A 117 1.61 0.20 6.23
N TYR A 118 1.65 1.05 7.26
CA TYR A 118 0.81 0.87 8.46
C TYR A 118 -0.67 0.83 8.08
N TYR A 119 -1.13 1.85 7.35
CA TYR A 119 -2.53 1.98 6.97
C TYR A 119 -2.95 0.92 5.96
N ILE A 120 -2.15 0.67 4.92
CA ILE A 120 -2.43 -0.36 3.91
C ILE A 120 -2.62 -1.71 4.60
N ARG A 121 -1.71 -2.13 5.49
CA ARG A 121 -1.80 -3.44 6.14
C ARG A 121 -2.94 -3.53 7.15
N ARG A 122 -3.09 -2.52 8.02
CA ARG A 122 -4.14 -2.53 9.04
C ARG A 122 -5.53 -2.49 8.41
N ASN A 123 -5.74 -1.56 7.47
CA ASN A 123 -7.05 -1.32 6.89
C ASN A 123 -7.45 -2.47 5.98
N GLU A 124 -6.51 -3.07 5.24
CA GLU A 124 -6.76 -4.29 4.49
C GLU A 124 -7.34 -5.42 5.38
N LEU A 125 -6.72 -5.66 6.54
CA LEU A 125 -7.19 -6.67 7.50
C LEU A 125 -8.58 -6.34 8.04
N ILE A 126 -8.85 -5.05 8.33
CA ILE A 126 -10.15 -4.58 8.80
C ILE A 126 -11.21 -4.82 7.72
N SER A 127 -11.02 -4.33 6.50
CA SER A 127 -11.98 -4.48 5.41
C SER A 127 -12.24 -5.96 5.11
N ASN A 128 -11.19 -6.78 5.14
CA ASN A 128 -11.30 -8.21 4.91
C ASN A 128 -12.04 -9.00 6.00
N CYS A 129 -12.32 -8.40 7.16
CA CYS A 129 -13.20 -9.00 8.15
C CYS A 129 -14.63 -9.17 7.62
N TYR A 130 -15.06 -8.27 6.74
CA TYR A 130 -16.42 -8.22 6.20
C TYR A 130 -16.54 -8.90 4.84
N THR A 131 -15.46 -8.91 4.06
CA THR A 131 -15.51 -9.30 2.64
C THR A 131 -14.96 -10.70 2.37
N THR A 132 -14.24 -11.31 3.33
CA THR A 132 -13.59 -12.61 3.13
C THR A 132 -13.72 -13.59 4.30
N LYS A 133 -13.61 -14.88 4.00
CA LYS A 133 -13.49 -15.98 4.98
C LYS A 133 -12.04 -16.44 5.20
N ARG A 134 -11.06 -15.64 4.79
CA ARG A 134 -9.62 -16.00 4.87
C ARG A 134 -9.14 -16.09 6.32
N SER A 135 -8.23 -17.02 6.58
CA SER A 135 -7.65 -17.27 7.91
C SER A 135 -6.50 -16.32 8.24
N GLY A 136 -6.21 -16.16 9.53
CA GLY A 136 -5.06 -15.38 10.01
C GLY A 136 -3.73 -15.87 9.43
N LEU A 137 -3.60 -17.18 9.16
CA LEU A 137 -2.40 -17.76 8.55
C LEU A 137 -2.15 -17.23 7.13
N LYS A 138 -3.21 -17.04 6.32
CA LYS A 138 -3.07 -16.45 4.98
C LYS A 138 -2.52 -15.02 5.06
N TYR A 139 -3.05 -14.21 5.97
CA TYR A 139 -2.54 -12.85 6.17
C TYR A 139 -1.17 -12.81 6.82
N PHE A 140 -0.82 -13.80 7.63
CA PHE A 140 0.55 -13.95 8.13
C PHE A 140 1.55 -14.17 6.98
N TRP A 141 1.26 -15.07 6.03
CA TRP A 141 2.12 -15.26 4.87
C TRP A 141 2.23 -14.01 3.99
N LYS A 142 1.16 -13.21 3.93
CA LYS A 142 1.22 -11.89 3.30
C LYS A 142 2.16 -10.93 4.02
N LEU A 143 2.16 -10.92 5.36
CA LEU A 143 3.14 -10.17 6.15
C LEU A 143 4.56 -10.65 5.87
N VAL A 144 4.79 -11.96 5.83
CA VAL A 144 6.10 -12.54 5.49
C VAL A 144 6.57 -12.05 4.12
N ARG A 145 5.71 -12.08 3.10
CA ARG A 145 6.03 -11.54 1.77
C ARG A 145 6.37 -10.05 1.81
N CYS A 146 5.56 -9.24 2.50
CA CYS A 146 5.80 -7.81 2.66
C CYS A 146 7.15 -7.54 3.32
N VAL A 147 7.43 -8.19 4.46
CA VAL A 147 8.71 -8.07 5.18
C VAL A 147 9.87 -8.55 4.30
N GLY A 148 9.70 -9.64 3.56
CA GLY A 148 10.70 -10.15 2.62
C GLY A 148 11.07 -9.12 1.55
N ILE A 149 10.09 -8.46 0.94
CA ILE A 149 10.33 -7.38 -0.04
C ILE A 149 11.11 -6.23 0.60
N GLN A 150 10.72 -5.77 1.80
CA GLN A 150 11.43 -4.68 2.49
C GLN A 150 12.86 -5.07 2.91
N LEU A 151 13.10 -6.33 3.27
CA LEU A 151 14.44 -6.86 3.54
C LEU A 151 15.29 -6.85 2.26
N VAL A 152 14.74 -7.32 1.15
CA VAL A 152 15.44 -7.34 -0.14
C VAL A 152 15.78 -5.92 -0.61
N GLN A 153 14.82 -4.99 -0.52
CA GLN A 153 15.01 -3.58 -0.86
C GLN A 153 15.82 -2.80 0.19
N GLN A 154 16.34 -3.45 1.23
CA GLN A 154 17.12 -2.84 2.33
C GLN A 154 16.37 -1.74 3.10
N ARG A 155 15.04 -1.67 2.94
CA ARG A 155 14.12 -0.72 3.58
C ARG A 155 13.71 -1.20 4.96
N TYR A 156 14.67 -1.50 5.82
CA TYR A 156 14.38 -2.03 7.16
C TYR A 156 13.55 -1.09 8.03
N PHE A 157 13.65 0.21 7.77
CA PHE A 157 12.85 1.24 8.43
C PHE A 157 11.35 1.12 8.12
N ALA A 158 10.97 0.45 7.03
CA ALA A 158 9.57 0.26 6.66
C ALA A 158 8.90 -0.91 7.40
N ILE A 159 9.68 -1.94 7.79
CA ILE A 159 9.18 -3.17 8.45
C ILE A 159 8.34 -2.86 9.71
N PRO A 160 8.77 -1.96 10.63
CA PRO A 160 7.98 -1.60 11.81
C PRO A 160 6.56 -1.10 11.48
N TYR A 161 6.35 -0.39 10.37
CA TYR A 161 5.02 0.11 9.99
C TYR A 161 4.06 -1.03 9.66
N SER A 162 4.48 -1.95 8.79
CA SER A 162 3.67 -3.14 8.43
C SER A 162 3.35 -3.97 9.67
N VAL A 163 4.34 -4.20 10.53
CA VAL A 163 4.18 -4.99 11.77
C VAL A 163 3.23 -4.31 12.75
N LYS A 164 3.36 -2.98 12.92
CA LYS A 164 2.47 -2.19 13.76
C LYS A 164 1.04 -2.19 13.23
N GLY A 165 0.85 -2.18 11.90
CA GLY A 165 -0.47 -2.29 11.28
C GLY A 165 -1.18 -3.59 11.67
N TYR A 166 -0.46 -4.71 11.67
CA TYR A 166 -0.96 -6.00 12.14
C TYR A 166 -1.24 -6.01 13.64
N ASP A 167 -0.33 -5.48 14.47
CA ASP A 167 -0.55 -5.40 15.93
C ASP A 167 -1.78 -4.58 16.28
N ASP A 168 -1.95 -3.42 15.65
CA ASP A 168 -3.06 -2.51 15.91
C ASP A 168 -4.39 -3.08 15.41
N PHE A 169 -4.39 -3.86 14.32
CA PHE A 169 -5.55 -4.67 13.93
C PHE A 169 -5.93 -5.69 15.02
N LEU A 170 -4.96 -6.41 15.58
CA LEU A 170 -5.22 -7.44 16.60
C LEU A 170 -5.75 -6.88 17.92
N LYS A 171 -5.57 -5.59 18.20
CA LYS A 171 -6.23 -4.90 19.33
C LYS A 171 -7.75 -4.82 19.18
N GLY A 172 -8.27 -4.88 17.95
CA GLY A 172 -9.70 -4.96 17.65
C GLY A 172 -10.40 -3.60 17.50
N ALA A 173 -11.71 -3.66 17.30
CA ALA A 173 -12.56 -2.51 16.94
C ALA A 173 -12.60 -1.38 17.98
N ASP A 174 -12.51 -1.71 19.27
CA ASP A 174 -12.49 -0.72 20.36
C ASP A 174 -11.26 0.18 20.31
N TYR A 175 -10.12 -0.40 19.97
CA TYR A 175 -8.90 0.36 19.76
C TYR A 175 -9.04 1.29 18.56
N LEU A 176 -9.62 0.82 17.44
CA LEU A 176 -9.87 1.68 16.27
C LEU A 176 -10.80 2.86 16.62
N ALA A 177 -11.88 2.60 17.35
CA ALA A 177 -12.87 3.62 17.73
C ALA A 177 -12.24 4.77 18.55
N THR A 178 -11.36 4.43 19.48
CA THR A 178 -10.73 5.37 20.42
C THR A 178 -9.46 6.03 19.87
N LEU A 179 -8.98 5.59 18.72
CA LEU A 179 -7.71 6.04 18.15
C LEU A 179 -7.77 7.49 17.68
N ASP A 180 -6.86 8.32 18.16
CA ASP A 180 -6.57 9.62 17.55
C ASP A 180 -5.72 9.39 16.28
N ALA A 181 -6.37 9.57 15.13
CA ALA A 181 -5.78 9.27 13.84
C ALA A 181 -4.71 10.29 13.42
N GLU A 182 -4.88 11.56 13.78
CA GLU A 182 -3.95 12.64 13.42
C GLU A 182 -2.67 12.55 14.24
N LYS A 183 -2.82 12.36 15.56
CA LYS A 183 -1.67 12.13 16.45
C LYS A 183 -0.89 10.89 16.01
N LEU A 184 -1.59 9.80 15.71
CA LEU A 184 -0.93 8.59 15.22
C LEU A 184 -0.18 8.85 13.90
N ASN A 185 -0.79 9.54 12.93
CA ASN A 185 -0.14 9.86 11.66
C ASN A 185 1.13 10.70 11.87
N SER A 186 1.06 11.70 12.76
CA SER A 186 2.22 12.51 13.15
C SER A 186 3.34 11.67 13.74
N ASP A 187 3.01 10.73 14.64
CA ASP A 187 3.98 9.83 15.24
C ASP A 187 4.60 8.85 14.23
N LEU A 188 3.80 8.32 13.30
CA LEU A 188 4.30 7.42 12.26
C LEU A 188 5.27 8.14 11.31
N ARG A 189 5.08 9.43 11.04
CA ARG A 189 5.95 10.20 10.14
C ARG A 189 7.35 10.46 10.72
N LYS A 190 7.53 10.40 12.05
CA LYS A 190 8.82 10.64 12.71
C LYS A 190 9.89 9.57 12.40
N GLY A 191 9.48 8.36 12.02
CA GLY A 191 10.39 7.23 11.78
C GLY A 191 10.95 7.13 10.35
N MET A 192 10.75 8.15 9.51
CA MET A 192 11.21 8.16 8.13
C MET A 192 12.73 8.36 8.02
N PRO A 193 13.39 7.80 6.99
CA PRO A 193 14.80 8.05 6.76
C PRO A 193 15.03 9.52 6.40
N LYS A 194 16.27 9.99 6.57
CA LYS A 194 16.68 11.29 6.04
C LYS A 194 16.53 11.28 4.52
N ILE A 195 15.79 12.26 4.01
CA ILE A 195 15.56 12.50 2.59
C ILE A 195 16.60 13.52 2.12
N TYR A 196 17.09 13.32 0.90
CA TYR A 196 18.02 14.21 0.21
C TYR A 196 17.35 14.68 -1.09
N THR A 197 17.50 15.96 -1.39
CA THR A 197 17.07 16.57 -2.65
C THR A 197 18.04 16.23 -3.78
N LYS A 198 17.59 16.38 -5.02
CA LYS A 198 18.44 16.25 -6.22
C LYS A 198 19.74 17.07 -6.11
N VAL A 199 19.64 18.34 -5.73
CA VAL A 199 20.79 19.25 -5.60
C VAL A 199 21.80 18.73 -4.57
N GLU A 200 21.33 18.35 -3.38
CA GLU A 200 22.22 17.80 -2.34
C GLU A 200 22.92 16.51 -2.81
N LEU A 201 22.24 15.65 -3.57
CA LEU A 201 22.83 14.42 -4.09
C LEU A 201 23.86 14.69 -5.19
N GLU A 202 23.60 15.65 -6.08
CA GLU A 202 24.55 16.09 -7.11
C GLU A 202 25.78 16.75 -6.48
N ASP A 203 25.61 17.57 -5.45
CA ASP A 203 26.70 18.17 -4.67
C ASP A 203 27.56 17.12 -3.94
N MET A 204 26.95 16.00 -3.55
CA MET A 204 27.66 14.83 -3.01
C MET A 204 28.41 14.01 -4.09
N GLY A 205 28.26 14.37 -5.38
CA GLY A 205 28.94 13.73 -6.51
C GLY A 205 28.20 12.54 -7.12
N TYR A 206 26.89 12.39 -6.89
CA TYR A 206 26.09 11.32 -7.51
C TYR A 206 25.51 11.74 -8.86
N ASP A 207 25.80 10.97 -9.91
CA ASP A 207 25.14 11.10 -11.21
C ASP A 207 23.79 10.37 -11.20
N LEU A 208 22.71 11.13 -11.01
CA LEU A 208 21.35 10.61 -10.90
C LEU A 208 20.77 10.12 -12.23
N THR A 209 21.46 10.33 -13.35
CA THR A 209 21.05 9.77 -14.65
C THR A 209 21.46 8.30 -14.81
N ASN A 210 22.49 7.87 -14.09
CA ASN A 210 23.03 6.52 -14.14
C ASN A 210 22.28 5.56 -13.20
N ILE A 211 20.98 5.40 -13.44
CA ILE A 211 20.13 4.46 -12.69
C ILE A 211 20.52 3.03 -13.05
N TYR A 212 20.84 2.24 -12.03
CA TYR A 212 21.20 0.84 -12.22
C TYR A 212 19.97 0.00 -12.59
N LYS A 213 20.10 -0.78 -13.66
CA LYS A 213 19.13 -1.83 -14.04
C LYS A 213 19.84 -3.17 -14.14
N SER A 214 19.41 -4.14 -13.35
CA SER A 214 19.97 -5.50 -13.44
C SER A 214 19.45 -6.23 -14.67
N LYS A 215 20.30 -7.09 -15.25
CA LYS A 215 19.85 -8.11 -16.21
C LYS A 215 18.92 -9.11 -15.50
N PRO A 216 17.95 -9.71 -16.22
CA PRO A 216 17.15 -10.80 -15.68
C PRO A 216 18.03 -11.88 -15.05
N ARG A 217 17.63 -12.35 -13.87
CA ARG A 217 18.36 -13.36 -13.09
C ARG A 217 17.39 -14.42 -12.59
N SER A 218 17.92 -15.63 -12.40
CA SER A 218 17.16 -16.72 -11.79
C SER A 218 16.59 -16.32 -10.43
N GLU A 219 15.27 -16.44 -10.30
CA GLU A 219 14.57 -16.21 -9.03
C GLU A 219 14.97 -17.22 -7.96
N PHE A 220 15.30 -18.45 -8.38
CA PHE A 220 15.77 -19.50 -7.49
C PHE A 220 17.05 -19.10 -6.76
N LEU A 221 18.07 -18.62 -7.49
CA LEU A 221 19.34 -18.16 -6.91
C LEU A 221 19.14 -16.97 -5.96
N GLN A 222 18.29 -16.02 -6.33
CA GLN A 222 17.95 -14.89 -5.47
C GLN A 222 17.27 -15.37 -4.19
N THR A 223 16.39 -16.36 -4.26
CA THR A 223 15.67 -16.87 -3.10
C THR A 223 16.60 -17.60 -2.13
N ILE A 224 17.38 -18.58 -2.61
CA ILE A 224 18.23 -19.40 -1.72
C ILE A 224 19.38 -18.62 -1.10
N THR A 225 19.83 -17.53 -1.73
CA THR A 225 20.88 -16.66 -1.18
C THR A 225 20.33 -15.51 -0.32
N LEU A 226 19.01 -15.47 -0.11
CA LEU A 226 18.30 -14.34 0.50
C LEU A 226 18.64 -13.02 -0.18
N ASN A 227 18.63 -12.98 -1.51
CA ASN A 227 19.05 -11.89 -2.39
C ASN A 227 20.51 -11.47 -2.21
N GLY A 228 21.40 -12.43 -1.98
CA GLY A 228 22.84 -12.23 -1.83
C GLY A 228 23.32 -11.95 -0.42
N TYR A 229 22.44 -11.96 0.59
CA TYR A 229 22.84 -11.80 1.99
C TYR A 229 23.69 -12.97 2.50
N LEU A 230 23.40 -14.19 2.03
CA LEU A 230 24.15 -15.40 2.41
C LEU A 230 25.46 -15.57 1.63
N ILE A 231 25.74 -14.70 0.65
CA ILE A 231 26.97 -14.77 -0.13
C ILE A 231 28.11 -14.13 0.68
N PRO A 232 29.20 -14.89 0.98
CA PRO A 232 30.37 -14.37 1.66
C PRO A 232 30.93 -13.10 0.99
N LYS A 233 31.29 -12.10 1.80
CA LYS A 233 31.71 -10.77 1.32
C LYS A 233 32.94 -10.79 0.41
N PHE A 234 33.79 -11.82 0.50
CA PHE A 234 34.98 -11.98 -0.35
C PHE A 234 34.63 -12.52 -1.75
N LEU A 235 33.46 -13.15 -1.93
CA LEU A 235 32.96 -13.61 -3.24
C LEU A 235 32.19 -12.52 -4.00
N CYS A 236 31.81 -11.42 -3.34
CA CYS A 236 31.13 -10.31 -3.99
C CYS A 236 32.12 -9.42 -4.75
N SER A 237 31.69 -8.92 -5.92
CA SER A 237 32.47 -7.97 -6.72
C SER A 237 32.77 -6.68 -5.96
N LYS A 238 33.85 -5.98 -6.33
CA LYS A 238 34.15 -4.64 -5.77
C LYS A 238 33.01 -3.65 -5.99
N GLN A 239 32.36 -3.69 -7.16
CA GLN A 239 31.16 -2.91 -7.50
C GLN A 239 29.98 -3.13 -6.54
N SER A 240 29.91 -4.29 -5.86
CA SER A 240 28.87 -4.55 -4.87
C SER A 240 29.02 -3.68 -3.61
N ARG A 241 30.20 -3.11 -3.37
CA ARG A 241 30.52 -2.23 -2.23
C ARG A 241 30.28 -0.75 -2.53
N GLU A 242 30.17 -0.39 -3.80
CA GLU A 242 29.82 0.97 -4.25
C GLU A 242 28.33 1.25 -4.01
N VAL A 243 27.98 2.54 -3.96
CA VAL A 243 26.58 2.95 -3.85
C VAL A 243 25.91 2.74 -5.21
N ARG A 244 24.89 1.90 -5.23
CA ARG A 244 24.07 1.66 -6.42
C ARG A 244 22.86 2.59 -6.41
N ILE A 245 22.67 3.37 -7.47
CA ILE A 245 21.50 4.23 -7.65
C ILE A 245 20.36 3.38 -8.21
N ILE A 246 19.23 3.34 -7.53
CA ILE A 246 18.06 2.51 -7.87
C ILE A 246 16.84 3.42 -7.97
N ASP A 247 16.04 3.21 -9.01
CA ASP A 247 14.75 3.87 -9.13
C ASP A 247 13.80 3.38 -8.03
N SER A 248 13.26 4.32 -7.26
CA SER A 248 12.33 4.01 -6.17
C SER A 248 10.88 3.86 -6.65
N THR A 249 10.56 4.32 -7.86
CA THR A 249 9.25 4.16 -8.54
C THR A 249 9.10 2.75 -9.11
N ASP A 250 10.13 2.24 -9.79
CA ASP A 250 10.25 0.85 -10.24
C ASP A 250 11.45 0.17 -9.56
N CYS A 251 11.16 -0.58 -8.50
CA CYS A 251 12.17 -1.05 -7.55
C CYS A 251 12.23 -2.59 -7.46
N PRO A 252 12.61 -3.29 -8.55
CA PRO A 252 12.52 -4.74 -8.61
C PRO A 252 13.56 -5.39 -7.68
N PRO A 253 13.22 -6.48 -6.95
CA PRO A 253 14.11 -7.14 -5.99
C PRO A 253 15.52 -7.48 -6.51
N ARG A 254 15.62 -7.84 -7.79
CA ARG A 254 16.86 -8.19 -8.49
C ARG A 254 17.90 -7.07 -8.52
N ASP A 255 17.47 -5.80 -8.50
CA ASP A 255 18.38 -4.65 -8.55
C ASP A 255 19.15 -4.46 -7.23
N PHE A 256 18.71 -5.11 -6.16
CA PHE A 256 19.39 -5.13 -4.86
C PHE A 256 20.33 -6.31 -4.68
N PHE A 257 20.38 -7.24 -5.65
CA PHE A 257 21.18 -8.43 -5.48
C PHE A 257 22.66 -8.06 -5.28
N THR A 258 23.22 -8.57 -4.17
CA THR A 258 24.57 -8.30 -3.65
C THR A 258 24.91 -6.83 -3.36
N SER A 259 24.02 -5.85 -3.57
CA SER A 259 24.32 -4.46 -3.24
C SER A 259 24.49 -4.32 -1.73
N ARG A 260 25.52 -3.58 -1.29
CA ARG A 260 25.75 -3.31 0.13
C ARG A 260 25.21 -1.95 0.54
N LYS A 261 25.21 -0.99 -0.39
CA LYS A 261 24.66 0.35 -0.21
C LYS A 261 23.89 0.74 -1.45
N THR A 262 22.74 1.37 -1.26
CA THR A 262 21.93 1.86 -2.38
C THR A 262 21.43 3.26 -2.10
N LEU A 263 21.46 4.11 -3.11
CA LEU A 263 20.72 5.36 -3.16
C LEU A 263 19.41 5.07 -3.90
N GLN A 264 18.30 5.08 -3.19
CA GLN A 264 16.99 4.90 -3.80
C GLN A 264 16.44 6.28 -4.14
N TYR A 265 16.38 6.59 -5.43
CA TYR A 265 16.04 7.91 -5.95
C TYR A 265 14.68 7.87 -6.67
N ASN A 266 13.86 8.88 -6.46
CA ASN A 266 12.59 9.03 -7.16
C ASN A 266 12.76 10.10 -8.25
N PRO A 267 12.74 9.73 -9.54
CA PRO A 267 12.89 10.71 -10.61
C PRO A 267 11.70 11.69 -10.70
N LEU A 268 10.51 11.28 -10.27
CA LEU A 268 9.30 12.12 -10.31
C LEU A 268 9.32 13.19 -9.22
N SER A 269 9.61 12.81 -7.98
CA SER A 269 9.67 13.76 -6.85
C SER A 269 11.05 14.37 -6.60
N GLN A 270 12.07 13.94 -7.35
CA GLN A 270 13.45 14.45 -7.29
C GLN A 270 14.09 14.39 -5.89
N ILE A 271 13.74 13.34 -5.15
CA ILE A 271 14.26 13.08 -3.81
C ILE A 271 14.76 11.65 -3.70
N GLY A 272 15.71 11.41 -2.79
CA GLY A 272 16.26 10.09 -2.54
C GLY A 272 16.62 9.84 -1.09
N PHE A 273 16.88 8.58 -0.77
CA PHE A 273 17.38 8.17 0.54
C PHE A 273 18.36 7.00 0.41
N PHE A 274 19.26 6.89 1.38
CA PHE A 274 20.25 5.81 1.42
C PHE A 274 19.75 4.62 2.23
N THR A 275 20.04 3.42 1.74
CA THR A 275 19.90 2.17 2.50
C THR A 275 21.18 1.37 2.45
N GLU A 276 21.39 0.56 3.48
CA GLU A 276 22.58 -0.25 3.65
C GLU A 276 22.19 -1.64 4.12
N GLU A 277 22.83 -2.65 3.53
CA GLU A 277 22.65 -4.06 3.86
C GLU A 277 23.14 -4.38 5.28
N LYS A 278 22.27 -5.01 6.08
CA LYS A 278 22.54 -5.46 7.45
C LYS A 278 21.90 -6.83 7.71
N PHE A 279 22.67 -7.90 7.59
CA PHE A 279 22.21 -9.27 7.88
C PHE A 279 21.58 -9.45 9.27
N SER A 280 22.02 -8.71 10.28
CA SER A 280 21.40 -8.72 11.62
C SER A 280 19.92 -8.32 11.59
N LYS A 281 19.49 -7.47 10.63
CA LYS A 281 18.08 -7.10 10.43
C LYS A 281 17.27 -8.25 9.86
N VAL A 282 17.86 -9.11 9.02
CA VAL A 282 17.22 -10.33 8.50
C VAL A 282 16.94 -11.31 9.64
N ILE A 283 17.94 -11.57 10.49
CA ILE A 283 17.78 -12.45 11.66
C ILE A 283 16.70 -11.90 12.60
N LYS A 284 16.76 -10.59 12.92
CA LYS A 284 15.76 -9.93 13.77
C LYS A 284 14.34 -10.02 13.19
N ALA A 285 14.20 -9.86 11.87
CA ALA A 285 12.92 -10.00 11.20
C ALA A 285 12.39 -11.44 11.29
N GLY A 286 13.26 -12.46 11.17
CA GLY A 286 12.91 -13.86 11.36
C GLY A 286 12.29 -14.14 12.73
N PHE A 287 12.97 -13.77 13.82
CA PHE A 287 12.44 -13.93 15.18
C PHE A 287 11.14 -13.16 15.41
N MET A 288 11.05 -11.94 14.88
CA MET A 288 9.83 -11.14 14.96
C MET A 288 8.65 -11.84 14.26
N LEU A 289 8.87 -12.39 13.05
CA LEU A 289 7.84 -13.10 12.29
C LEU A 289 7.34 -14.36 13.01
N VAL A 290 8.21 -15.10 13.70
CA VAL A 290 7.79 -16.24 14.54
C VAL A 290 6.78 -15.79 15.60
N GLY A 291 7.06 -14.68 16.30
CA GLY A 291 6.11 -14.09 17.25
C GLY A 291 4.80 -13.64 16.62
N LYS A 292 4.85 -13.09 15.39
CA LYS A 292 3.63 -12.71 14.64
C LYS A 292 2.82 -13.91 14.18
N ALA A 293 3.45 -15.02 13.83
CA ALA A 293 2.76 -16.25 13.47
C ALA A 293 1.86 -16.72 14.63
N PHE A 294 2.40 -16.75 15.85
CA PHE A 294 1.64 -17.12 17.04
C PHE A 294 0.48 -16.16 17.31
N LYS A 295 0.74 -14.84 17.29
CA LYS A 295 -0.32 -13.82 17.48
C LYS A 295 -1.43 -13.93 16.44
N MET A 296 -1.08 -14.11 15.16
CA MET A 296 -2.07 -14.25 14.09
C MET A 296 -2.87 -15.56 14.19
N LEU A 297 -2.28 -16.62 14.74
CA LEU A 297 -2.98 -17.88 14.97
C LEU A 297 -3.99 -17.76 16.12
N VAL A 298 -3.61 -17.10 17.22
CA VAL A 298 -4.40 -17.05 18.47
C VAL A 298 -5.40 -15.90 18.48
N GLU A 299 -5.00 -14.70 18.05
CA GLU A 299 -5.76 -13.48 18.29
C GLU A 299 -6.61 -13.02 17.09
N TYR A 300 -6.29 -13.49 15.88
CA TYR A 300 -6.95 -13.02 14.65
C TYR A 300 -8.48 -13.18 14.69
N ASN A 301 -8.97 -14.35 15.11
CA ASN A 301 -10.41 -14.61 15.16
C ASN A 301 -11.13 -13.73 16.19
N ARG A 302 -10.47 -13.40 17.31
CA ARG A 302 -10.98 -12.48 18.33
C ARG A 302 -11.09 -11.07 17.75
N ALA A 303 -10.03 -10.59 17.09
CA ALA A 303 -10.01 -9.29 16.43
C ALA A 303 -11.09 -9.20 15.33
N LYS A 304 -11.16 -10.19 14.43
CA LYS A 304 -12.18 -10.26 13.37
C LYS A 304 -13.61 -10.20 13.94
N LYS A 305 -13.92 -11.00 14.95
CA LYS A 305 -15.25 -10.99 15.60
C LYS A 305 -15.56 -9.62 16.21
N SER A 306 -14.57 -8.91 16.76
CA SER A 306 -14.78 -7.57 17.32
C SER A 306 -15.19 -6.56 16.26
N PHE A 307 -14.57 -6.59 15.08
CA PHE A 307 -14.91 -5.73 13.93
C PHE A 307 -16.30 -6.04 13.40
N VAL A 308 -16.60 -7.32 13.13
CA VAL A 308 -17.93 -7.75 12.68
C VAL A 308 -19.04 -7.31 13.65
N ARG A 309 -18.82 -7.48 14.97
CA ARG A 309 -19.80 -7.07 15.98
C ARG A 309 -20.01 -5.55 16.05
N LYS A 310 -18.95 -4.76 15.86
CA LYS A 310 -18.99 -3.30 16.01
C LYS A 310 -19.22 -2.55 14.70
N GLN A 311 -19.30 -3.22 13.56
CA GLN A 311 -19.43 -2.57 12.24
C GLN A 311 -20.54 -1.52 12.23
N LYS A 312 -21.77 -1.89 12.62
CA LYS A 312 -22.92 -0.98 12.64
C LYS A 312 -22.69 0.27 13.48
N TYR A 313 -22.00 0.14 14.61
CA TYR A 313 -21.64 1.28 15.46
C TYR A 313 -20.55 2.12 14.81
N LEU A 314 -19.46 1.51 14.31
CA LEU A 314 -18.37 2.24 13.66
C LEU A 314 -18.79 3.01 12.40
N THR A 315 -19.90 2.62 11.77
CA THR A 315 -20.47 3.25 10.59
C THR A 315 -21.71 4.09 10.90
N SER A 316 -22.08 4.29 12.18
CA SER A 316 -23.28 5.07 12.52
C SER A 316 -23.01 6.56 12.56
N PHE A 317 -24.06 7.35 12.37
CA PHE A 317 -24.03 8.79 12.63
C PHE A 317 -23.68 9.11 14.08
N GLU A 318 -24.18 8.32 15.05
CA GLU A 318 -23.85 8.48 16.48
C GLU A 318 -22.33 8.41 16.72
N PHE A 319 -21.65 7.40 16.17
CA PHE A 319 -20.21 7.27 16.34
C PHE A 319 -19.45 8.43 15.69
N TRP A 320 -19.83 8.81 14.47
CA TRP A 320 -19.15 9.87 13.74
C TRP A 320 -19.38 11.26 14.32
N SER A 321 -20.59 11.56 14.80
CA SER A 321 -20.92 12.82 15.46
C SER A 321 -20.06 12.99 16.72
N LYS A 322 -19.98 11.96 17.55
CA LYS A 322 -19.06 11.91 18.69
C LYS A 322 -17.59 12.04 18.29
N LYS A 323 -17.17 11.33 17.24
CA LYS A 323 -15.78 11.30 16.78
C LYS A 323 -15.30 12.66 16.27
N LEU A 324 -16.20 13.40 15.61
CA LEU A 324 -15.95 14.72 15.03
C LEU A 324 -16.27 15.87 16.00
N GLY A 325 -16.82 15.58 17.18
CA GLY A 325 -17.20 16.60 18.14
C GLY A 325 -18.40 17.43 17.68
N LEU A 326 -19.37 16.78 17.03
CA LEU A 326 -20.61 17.38 16.50
C LEU A 326 -21.83 17.09 17.39
N ASP A 327 -21.63 16.42 18.52
CA ASP A 327 -22.68 16.20 19.52
C ASP A 327 -22.88 17.50 20.33
N ASP A 328 -23.66 18.43 19.78
CA ASP A 328 -24.25 19.57 20.50
C ASP A 328 -25.64 19.22 21.07
#